data_AF-A0A9X1LU79-F1
#
_entry.id   AF-A0A9X1LU79-F1
#
_cell.length_a   1.000
_cell.length_b   1.000
_cell.length_c   1.000
_cell.angle_alpha   90.00
_cell.angle_beta   90.00
_cell.angle_gamma   90.00
#
_symmetry.space_group_name_H-M   'P 1'
#
loop_
_entity.id
_entity.type
_entity.pdbx_description
1 polymer ?
#
loop_
_entity_poly.entity_id
_entity_poly.type
_entity_poly.pdbx_seq_one_letter_code
_entity_poly.pdbx_strand_id
1 'polypeptide(L)'
;MSLVGALVEHEGALRASLQAVYGLRLRPGGRTEPARTLSELTDLVAGLPPGCALWRAAGGAVALTDESMLLREAIYRLEVLDWHAHNPKGAQPKRIELPKPAHEARAEEAKQNAKAEAYARRQARRAAREADTG
;
A
#
# COMPACT_ATOMS: atom_id res chain seq x y z
N MET A 1 12.07 -1.75 2.90
CA MET A 1 11.92 -2.94 2.03
C MET A 1 13.30 -3.32 1.51
N SER A 2 13.65 -4.61 1.44
CA SER A 2 14.92 -5.07 0.87
C SER A 2 14.82 -5.24 -0.65
N LEU A 3 15.96 -5.19 -1.36
CA LEU A 3 16.02 -5.45 -2.81
C LEU A 3 15.46 -6.83 -3.17
N VAL A 4 15.76 -7.84 -2.35
CA VAL A 4 15.24 -9.21 -2.55
C VAL A 4 13.71 -9.24 -2.43
N GLY A 5 13.14 -8.58 -1.43
CA GLY A 5 11.68 -8.49 -1.29
C GLY A 5 11.04 -7.75 -2.48
N ALA A 6 11.69 -6.69 -2.97
CA ALA A 6 11.23 -5.96 -4.14
C ALA A 6 11.24 -6.83 -5.41
N LEU A 7 12.28 -7.65 -5.60
CA LEU A 7 12.39 -8.58 -6.73
C LEU A 7 11.36 -9.72 -6.67
N VAL A 8 11.07 -10.24 -5.48
CA VAL A 8 10.14 -11.38 -5.34
C VAL A 8 8.68 -10.93 -5.40
N GLU A 9 8.33 -9.86 -4.70
CA GLU A 9 6.93 -9.46 -4.52
C GLU A 9 6.47 -8.36 -5.48
N HIS A 10 7.42 -7.60 -6.03
CA HIS A 10 7.13 -6.36 -6.74
C HIS A 10 7.99 -6.16 -8.01
N GLU A 11 8.45 -7.25 -8.66
CA GLU A 11 9.41 -7.18 -9.77
C GLU A 11 8.99 -6.20 -10.88
N GLY A 12 7.70 -6.23 -11.27
CA GLY A 12 7.17 -5.34 -12.31
C GLY A 12 7.21 -3.86 -11.91
N ALA A 13 6.87 -3.56 -10.66
CA ALA A 13 6.89 -2.19 -10.14
C ALA A 13 8.33 -1.68 -9.93
N LEU A 14 9.24 -2.57 -9.51
CA LEU A 14 10.67 -2.29 -9.42
C LEU A 14 11.24 -1.98 -10.81
N ARG A 15 10.95 -2.81 -11.82
CA ARG A 15 11.35 -2.60 -13.21
C ARG A 15 10.87 -1.26 -13.74
N ALA A 16 9.59 -0.93 -13.54
CA ALA A 16 9.02 0.34 -13.98
C ALA A 16 9.72 1.54 -13.31
N SER A 17 10.02 1.45 -12.02
CA SER A 17 10.66 2.54 -11.27
C SER A 17 12.11 2.76 -11.67
N LEU A 18 12.90 1.67 -11.82
CA LEU A 18 14.29 1.76 -12.28
C LEU A 18 14.39 2.31 -13.70
N GLN A 19 13.47 1.89 -14.59
CA GLN A 19 13.43 2.39 -15.96
C GLN A 19 13.05 3.88 -16.00
N ALA A 20 12.07 4.30 -15.22
CA ALA A 20 11.58 5.68 -15.24
C ALA A 20 12.58 6.66 -14.63
N VAL A 21 13.24 6.30 -13.53
CA VAL A 21 14.10 7.22 -12.76
C VAL A 21 15.54 7.19 -13.25
N TYR A 22 16.07 5.99 -13.55
CA TYR A 22 17.48 5.81 -13.87
C TYR A 22 17.74 5.33 -15.31
N GLY A 23 16.68 5.09 -16.10
CA GLY A 23 16.82 4.53 -17.44
C GLY A 23 17.33 3.08 -17.46
N LEU A 24 17.32 2.38 -16.32
CA LEU A 24 17.87 1.04 -16.18
C LEU A 24 16.82 -0.03 -16.50
N ARG A 25 17.17 -0.93 -17.42
CA ARG A 25 16.30 -2.07 -17.75
C ARG A 25 16.57 -3.23 -16.81
N LEU A 26 15.58 -3.59 -16.00
CA LEU A 26 15.62 -4.80 -15.17
C LEU A 26 15.18 -6.01 -15.99
N ARG A 27 16.09 -6.96 -16.18
CA ARG A 27 15.87 -8.26 -16.83
C ARG A 27 15.47 -9.32 -15.78
N PRO A 28 14.81 -10.41 -16.20
CA PRO A 28 14.47 -11.51 -15.30
C PRO A 28 15.68 -12.03 -14.52
N GLY A 29 15.47 -12.39 -13.26
CA GLY A 29 16.55 -12.85 -12.37
C GLY A 29 17.41 -11.73 -11.78
N GLY A 30 16.94 -10.48 -11.81
CA GLY A 30 17.58 -9.36 -11.10
C GLY A 30 18.78 -8.73 -11.80
N ARG A 31 19.03 -9.08 -13.07
CA ARG A 31 20.12 -8.50 -13.87
C ARG A 31 19.69 -7.17 -14.48
N THR A 32 20.59 -6.21 -14.58
CA THR A 32 20.31 -4.89 -15.15
C THR A 32 21.06 -4.67 -16.46
N GLU A 33 20.57 -3.73 -17.27
CA GLU A 33 21.24 -3.23 -18.46
C GLU A 33 21.24 -1.69 -18.44
N PRO A 34 22.43 -1.05 -18.44
CA PRO A 34 23.77 -1.63 -18.30
C PRO A 34 23.93 -2.44 -16.99
N ALA A 35 24.87 -3.40 -16.99
CA ALA A 35 25.12 -4.26 -15.84
C ALA A 35 25.52 -3.44 -14.62
N ARG A 36 24.86 -3.72 -13.48
CA ARG A 36 25.16 -3.14 -12.17
C ARG A 36 25.45 -4.25 -11.17
N THR A 37 26.27 -3.93 -10.17
CA THR A 37 26.46 -4.85 -9.04
C THR A 37 25.21 -4.87 -8.15
N LEU A 38 25.08 -5.90 -7.32
CA LEU A 38 23.95 -6.02 -6.40
C LEU A 38 23.92 -4.87 -5.38
N SER A 39 25.10 -4.42 -4.92
CA SER A 39 25.24 -3.30 -4.01
C SER A 39 24.78 -2.00 -4.65
N GLU A 40 25.26 -1.70 -5.87
CA GLU A 40 24.82 -0.51 -6.62
C GLU A 40 23.30 -0.52 -6.85
N LEU A 41 22.73 -1.68 -7.19
CA LEU A 41 21.29 -1.80 -7.38
C LEU A 41 20.52 -1.55 -6.07
N THR A 42 21.07 -1.98 -4.93
CA THR A 42 20.47 -1.74 -3.62
C THR A 42 20.47 -0.25 -3.28
N ASP A 43 21.58 0.44 -3.53
CA ASP A 43 21.70 1.89 -3.32
C ASP A 43 20.74 2.67 -4.22
N LEU A 44 20.63 2.28 -5.50
CA LEU A 44 19.69 2.89 -6.44
C LEU A 44 18.24 2.71 -6.01
N VAL A 45 17.88 1.52 -5.52
CA VAL A 45 16.53 1.26 -4.98
C VAL A 45 16.27 2.10 -3.73
N ALA A 46 17.26 2.22 -2.84
CA ALA A 46 17.13 3.09 -1.66
C ALA A 46 16.97 4.58 -2.04
N GLY A 47 17.56 5.00 -3.15
CA GLY A 47 17.44 6.36 -3.69
C GLY A 47 16.19 6.61 -4.54
N LEU A 48 15.30 5.64 -4.73
CA LEU A 48 14.10 5.85 -5.55
C LEU A 48 13.17 6.91 -4.92
N PRO A 49 12.67 7.86 -5.72
CA PRO A 49 11.84 8.94 -5.22
C PRO A 49 10.53 8.42 -4.64
N PRO A 50 10.01 9.08 -3.59
CA PRO A 50 8.72 8.74 -3.00
C PRO A 50 7.60 8.83 -4.06
N GLY A 51 6.60 7.95 -3.96
CA GLY A 51 5.50 7.87 -4.93
C GLY A 51 5.84 7.20 -6.28
N CYS A 52 7.07 6.71 -6.48
CA CYS A 52 7.37 5.88 -7.64
C CYS A 52 6.53 4.58 -7.66
N ALA A 53 6.49 3.89 -8.79
CA ALA A 53 5.65 2.70 -8.95
C ALA A 53 5.94 1.63 -7.89
N LEU A 54 7.21 1.45 -7.52
CA LEU A 54 7.65 0.50 -6.49
C LEU A 54 7.05 0.86 -5.13
N TRP A 55 7.20 2.10 -4.70
CA TRP A 55 6.69 2.51 -3.38
C TRP A 55 5.17 2.55 -3.34
N ARG A 56 4.50 2.91 -4.44
CA ARG A 56 3.04 2.76 -4.55
C ARG A 56 2.58 1.31 -4.40
N ALA A 57 3.32 0.35 -4.95
CA ALA A 57 3.00 -1.07 -4.82
C ALA A 57 3.34 -1.63 -3.42
N ALA A 58 4.44 -1.15 -2.81
CA ALA A 58 4.87 -1.59 -1.48
C ALA A 58 4.04 -0.97 -0.34
N GLY A 59 3.41 0.18 -0.59
CA GLY A 59 2.65 0.93 0.41
C GLY A 59 3.53 1.66 1.43
N GLY A 60 2.94 2.06 2.55
CA GLY A 60 3.62 2.86 3.57
C GLY A 60 3.71 4.35 3.23
N ALA A 61 4.42 5.12 4.06
CA ALA A 61 4.54 6.57 3.92
C ALA A 61 5.17 7.01 2.59
N VAL A 62 6.22 6.30 2.16
CA VAL A 62 6.96 6.59 0.91
C VAL A 62 6.17 6.28 -0.36
N ALA A 63 4.98 5.67 -0.24
CA ALA A 63 4.07 5.45 -1.36
C ALA A 63 3.46 6.74 -1.91
N LEU A 64 3.46 7.80 -1.11
CA LEU A 64 2.98 9.12 -1.51
C LEU A 64 4.14 10.00 -1.96
N THR A 65 3.90 10.89 -2.91
CA THR A 65 4.86 11.96 -3.23
C THR A 65 4.84 13.04 -2.13
N ASP A 66 5.87 13.87 -2.09
CA ASP A 66 5.94 14.99 -1.13
C ASP A 66 4.78 15.96 -1.31
N GLU A 67 4.38 16.24 -2.56
CA GLU A 67 3.21 17.10 -2.87
C GLU A 67 1.92 16.47 -2.37
N SER A 68 1.79 15.15 -2.50
CA SER A 68 0.62 14.41 -1.99
C SER A 68 0.57 14.47 -0.46
N MET A 69 1.72 14.37 0.21
CA MET A 69 1.82 14.52 1.66
C MET A 69 1.45 15.94 2.11
N LEU A 70 1.96 16.96 1.43
CA LEU A 70 1.66 18.36 1.72
C LEU A 70 0.17 18.66 1.53
N LEU A 71 -0.41 18.20 0.42
CA LEU A 71 -1.83 18.42 0.12
C LEU A 71 -2.74 17.76 1.16
N ARG A 72 -2.39 16.56 1.63
CA ARG A 72 -3.14 15.88 2.69
C ARG A 72 -3.12 16.64 4.01
N GLU A 73 -1.97 17.17 4.41
CA GLU A 73 -1.89 18.03 5.60
C GLU A 73 -2.67 19.32 5.40
N ALA A 74 -2.58 19.95 4.23
CA ALA A 74 -3.34 21.16 3.92
C ALA A 74 -4.86 20.94 4.02
N ILE A 75 -5.38 19.85 3.41
CA ILE A 75 -6.79 19.48 3.48
C ILE A 75 -7.22 19.28 4.94
N TYR A 76 -6.44 18.50 5.71
CA TYR A 76 -6.73 18.29 7.12
C TYR A 76 -6.79 19.60 7.92
N ARG A 77 -5.87 20.54 7.66
CA ARG A 77 -5.88 21.85 8.34
C ARG A 77 -7.10 22.68 7.96
N LEU A 78 -7.53 22.65 6.71
CA LEU A 78 -8.76 23.33 6.28
C LEU A 78 -10.00 22.74 6.95
N GLU A 79 -10.11 21.41 7.04
CA GLU A 79 -11.20 20.74 7.75
C GLU A 79 -11.23 21.10 9.25
N VAL A 80 -10.06 21.17 9.89
CA VAL A 80 -9.97 21.58 11.30
C VAL A 80 -10.37 23.05 11.50
N LEU A 81 -9.98 23.94 10.58
CA LEU A 81 -10.37 25.34 10.63
C LEU A 81 -11.89 25.51 10.47
N ASP A 82 -12.48 24.79 9.51
CA ASP A 82 -13.93 24.78 9.30
C ASP A 82 -14.68 24.24 10.51
N TRP A 83 -14.19 23.14 11.09
CA TRP A 83 -14.73 22.58 12.33
C TRP A 83 -14.68 23.57 13.50
N HIS A 84 -13.57 24.28 13.68
CA HIS A 84 -13.45 25.31 14.71
C HIS A 84 -14.44 26.47 14.51
N ALA A 85 -14.68 26.87 13.25
CA ALA A 85 -15.58 27.97 12.92
C ALA A 85 -17.06 27.61 13.11
N HIS A 86 -17.47 26.40 12.73
CA HIS A 86 -18.88 26.05 12.61
C HIS A 86 -19.39 25.04 13.65
N ASN A 87 -18.53 24.14 14.15
CA ASN A 87 -18.96 23.07 15.05
C ASN A 87 -17.90 22.64 16.08
N PRO A 88 -17.37 23.56 16.91
CA PRO A 88 -16.26 23.25 17.82
C PRO A 88 -16.62 22.28 18.95
N LYS A 89 -17.91 21.97 19.15
CA LYS A 89 -18.38 20.98 20.14
C LYS A 89 -18.54 19.57 19.55
N GLY A 90 -18.52 19.44 18.23
CA GLY A 90 -18.60 18.15 17.53
C GLY A 90 -17.27 17.39 17.57
N ALA A 91 -17.25 16.19 16.98
CA ALA A 91 -16.01 15.44 16.83
C ALA A 91 -15.07 16.17 15.87
N GLN A 92 -13.84 16.43 16.34
CA GLN A 92 -12.80 17.02 15.49
C GLN A 92 -12.49 16.09 14.31
N PRO A 93 -12.27 16.63 13.09
CA PRO A 93 -11.81 15.86 11.96
C PRO A 93 -10.57 15.03 12.30
N LYS A 94 -10.53 13.80 11.78
CA LYS A 94 -9.36 12.92 11.93
C LYS A 94 -8.38 13.21 10.81
N ARG A 95 -7.08 13.08 11.11
CA ARG A 95 -6.06 13.10 10.06
C ARG A 95 -6.31 11.99 9.05
N ILE A 96 -6.09 12.30 7.78
CA ILE A 96 -6.15 11.30 6.71
C ILE A 96 -5.02 10.29 6.97
N GLU A 97 -5.38 9.00 7.09
CA GLU A 97 -4.44 7.91 7.38
C GLU A 97 -3.52 7.63 6.20
N LEU A 98 -2.23 7.42 6.47
CA LEU A 98 -1.25 7.08 5.45
C LEU A 98 -1.55 5.71 4.83
N PRO A 99 -1.13 5.47 3.57
CA PRO A 99 -1.22 4.14 2.98
C PRO A 99 -0.53 3.12 3.89
N LYS A 100 -1.26 2.05 4.23
CA LYS A 100 -0.67 0.94 4.97
C LYS A 100 0.41 0.26 4.13
N PRO A 101 1.46 -0.29 4.75
CA PRO A 101 2.35 -1.21 4.06
C PRO A 101 1.57 -2.40 3.45
N ALA A 102 1.98 -2.87 2.27
CA ALA A 102 1.25 -3.90 1.53
C ALA A 102 1.11 -5.21 2.32
N HIS A 103 2.10 -5.58 3.13
CA HIS A 103 2.03 -6.78 3.96
C HIS A 103 0.98 -6.66 5.08
N GLU A 104 0.82 -5.47 5.67
CA GLU A 104 -0.22 -5.21 6.67
C GLU A 104 -1.60 -5.23 6.04
N ALA A 105 -1.75 -4.60 4.86
CA ALA A 105 -3.00 -4.61 4.11
C ALA A 105 -3.43 -6.05 3.75
N ARG A 106 -2.51 -6.87 3.21
CA ARG A 106 -2.77 -8.29 2.92
C ARG A 106 -3.13 -9.09 4.17
N ALA A 107 -2.48 -8.82 5.30
CA ALA A 107 -2.78 -9.51 6.56
C ALA A 107 -4.17 -9.16 7.09
N GLU A 108 -4.60 -7.90 6.95
CA GLU A 108 -5.96 -7.48 7.29
C GLU A 108 -7.01 -8.12 6.37
N GLU A 109 -6.77 -8.11 5.05
CA GLU A 109 -7.64 -8.76 4.07
C GLU A 109 -7.79 -10.26 4.35
N ALA A 110 -6.69 -10.96 4.64
CA ALA A 110 -6.72 -12.38 5.00
C ALA A 110 -7.60 -12.66 6.24
N LYS A 111 -7.51 -11.80 7.26
CA LYS A 111 -8.37 -11.91 8.46
C LYS A 111 -9.84 -11.66 8.13
N GLN A 112 -10.13 -10.69 7.27
CA GLN A 112 -11.51 -10.39 6.86
C GLN A 112 -12.09 -11.54 6.03
N ASN A 113 -11.33 -12.08 5.09
CA ASN A 113 -11.72 -13.22 4.27
C ASN A 113 -12.00 -14.46 5.12
N ALA A 114 -11.12 -14.77 6.09
CA ALA A 114 -11.34 -15.87 7.02
C ALA A 114 -12.64 -15.72 7.84
N LYS A 115 -12.96 -14.50 8.27
CA LYS A 115 -14.22 -14.21 8.97
C LYS A 115 -15.44 -14.36 8.05
N ALA A 116 -15.35 -13.87 6.82
CA ALA A 116 -16.39 -13.98 5.82
C ALA A 116 -16.68 -15.45 5.47
N GLU A 117 -15.64 -16.25 5.26
CA GLU A 117 -15.77 -17.69 5.02
C GLU A 117 -16.41 -18.41 6.21
N ALA A 118 -15.97 -18.12 7.44
CA ALA A 118 -16.55 -18.72 8.63
C ALA A 118 -18.03 -18.35 8.79
N TYR A 119 -18.40 -17.12 8.44
CA TYR A 119 -19.79 -16.67 8.42
C TYR A 119 -20.61 -17.39 7.35
N ALA A 120 -20.10 -17.49 6.11
CA ALA A 120 -20.76 -18.21 5.02
C ALA A 120 -21.01 -19.68 5.38
N ARG A 121 -20.02 -20.37 5.98
CA ARG A 121 -20.18 -21.75 6.46
C ARG A 121 -21.26 -21.87 7.55
N ARG A 122 -21.36 -20.89 8.46
CA ARG A 122 -22.43 -20.88 9.48
C ARG A 122 -23.80 -20.68 8.86
N GLN A 123 -23.93 -19.80 7.87
CA GLN A 123 -25.21 -19.57 7.19
C GLN A 123 -25.65 -20.79 6.37
N ALA A 124 -24.73 -21.42 5.64
CA ALA A 124 -25.02 -22.66 4.92
C ALA A 124 -25.53 -23.77 5.85
N ARG A 125 -24.94 -23.90 7.06
CA ARG A 125 -25.41 -24.87 8.07
C ARG A 125 -26.79 -24.54 8.65
N ARG A 126 -27.15 -23.26 8.77
CA ARG A 126 -28.48 -22.85 9.24
C ARG A 126 -29.55 -23.13 8.20
N ALA A 127 -29.29 -22.73 6.95
CA ALA A 127 -30.18 -23.00 5.82
C ALA A 127 -30.42 -24.51 5.62
N ALA A 128 -29.38 -25.34 5.74
CA ALA A 128 -29.53 -26.79 5.65
C ALA A 128 -30.41 -27.37 6.77
N ARG A 129 -30.31 -26.85 8.00
CA ARG A 129 -31.17 -27.28 9.11
C ARG A 129 -32.62 -26.85 8.92
N GLU A 130 -32.85 -25.64 8.42
CA GLU A 130 -34.20 -25.15 8.13
C GLU A 130 -34.87 -25.98 7.02
N ALA A 131 -34.11 -26.44 6.02
CA ALA A 131 -34.60 -27.32 4.97
C ALA A 131 -34.95 -28.74 5.43
N ASP A 132 -34.26 -29.28 6.45
CA ASP A 132 -34.53 -30.61 7.02
C ASP A 132 -35.71 -30.63 8.01
N THR A 133 -36.22 -29.46 8.43
CA THR A 133 -37.29 -29.36 9.46
C THR A 133 -38.64 -28.90 8.90
N GLY A 134 -38.76 -28.73 7.58
CA GLY A 134 -40.00 -28.38 6.87
C GLY A 134 -40.43 -29.48 5.92
#